data_AF-A0A401FLR7-F1
#
_entry.id   AF-A0A401FLR7-F1
#
_cell.length_a   1.000
_cell.length_b   1.000
_cell.length_c   1.000
_cell.angle_alpha   90.00
_cell.angle_beta   90.00
_cell.angle_gamma   90.00
#
_symmetry.space_group_name_H-M   'P 1'
#
loop_
_entity.id
_entity.type
_entity.pdbx_description
1 polymer ?
#
loop_
_entity_poly.entity_id
_entity_poly.type
_entity_poly.pdbx_seq_one_letter_code
_entity_poly.pdbx_strand_id
1 'polypeptide(L)'
;MVVFAGPTGSGKTSTIYKLASELSEDQIIMTIEDPIEISSESFLQLQINEAAGLNYAELIKVGLRHRPDAFIIGEIRDSKTANAAIQAALSGHLVLTTIHAQSPSGVIKRLKNLGIDNEYIDQALTGVAYQRLVTTKNDDQQALLVSHPASELNQGEYDWSRWQLYLKGGVDDG
;
A
#
# COMPACT_ATOMS: atom_id res chain seq x y z
N MET A 1 -8.15 4.68 -1.92
CA MET A 1 -7.07 3.86 -1.35
C MET A 1 -6.15 3.39 -2.46
N VAL A 2 -4.83 3.50 -2.28
CA VAL A 2 -3.82 2.93 -3.19
C VAL A 2 -3.05 1.85 -2.45
N VAL A 3 -2.98 0.65 -3.02
CA VAL A 3 -2.30 -0.49 -2.41
C VAL A 3 -1.00 -0.78 -3.14
N PHE A 4 0.10 -0.88 -2.39
CA PHE A 4 1.38 -1.34 -2.90
C PHE A 4 1.53 -2.85 -2.63
N ALA A 5 1.84 -3.60 -3.68
CA ALA A 5 2.01 -5.04 -3.62
C ALA A 5 3.35 -5.47 -4.21
N GLY A 6 3.86 -6.61 -3.75
CA GLY A 6 5.19 -7.09 -4.09
C GLY A 6 5.68 -8.10 -3.05
N PRO A 7 6.85 -8.75 -3.25
CA PRO A 7 7.41 -9.65 -2.27
C PRO A 7 7.95 -8.83 -1.08
N THR A 8 8.39 -9.54 -0.05
CA THR A 8 9.22 -8.93 1.00
C THR A 8 10.49 -8.34 0.39
N GLY A 9 10.96 -7.21 0.91
CA GLY A 9 12.18 -6.55 0.43
C GLY A 9 12.05 -5.84 -0.93
N SER A 10 10.84 -5.63 -1.47
CA SER A 10 10.67 -4.86 -2.72
C SER A 10 10.78 -3.34 -2.56
N GLY A 11 10.92 -2.82 -1.34
CA GLY A 11 11.00 -1.37 -1.08
C GLY A 11 9.66 -0.63 -1.07
N LYS A 12 8.53 -1.34 -0.90
CA LYS A 12 7.17 -0.73 -0.86
C LYS A 12 7.07 0.41 0.16
N THR A 13 7.48 0.16 1.40
CA THR A 13 7.46 1.14 2.49
C THR A 13 8.28 2.37 2.12
N SER A 14 9.50 2.17 1.61
CA SER A 14 10.37 3.28 1.16
C SER A 14 9.74 4.11 0.05
N THR A 15 9.10 3.48 -0.93
CA THR A 15 8.40 4.17 -2.02
C THR A 15 7.19 4.96 -1.50
N ILE A 16 6.38 4.36 -0.63
CA ILE A 16 5.24 5.06 -0.01
C ILE A 16 5.71 6.29 0.76
N TYR A 17 6.76 6.12 1.58
CA TYR A 17 7.34 7.22 2.37
C TYR A 17 7.84 8.34 1.47
N LYS A 18 8.58 8.01 0.41
CA LYS A 18 9.09 9.02 -0.54
C LYS A 18 7.95 9.82 -1.18
N LEU A 19 6.90 9.15 -1.63
CA LEU A 19 5.71 9.81 -2.23
C LEU A 19 4.96 10.66 -1.21
N ALA A 20 4.79 10.16 0.02
CA ALA A 20 4.08 10.89 1.06
C ALA A 20 4.88 12.10 1.59
N SER A 21 6.21 12.05 1.56
CA SER A 21 7.04 13.21 1.92
C SER A 21 6.81 14.40 0.99
N GLU A 22 6.57 14.15 -0.31
CA GLU A 22 6.23 15.20 -1.27
C GLU A 22 4.86 15.83 -0.98
N LEU A 23 3.94 15.08 -0.35
CA LEU A 23 2.63 15.60 0.08
C LEU A 23 2.71 16.37 1.40
N SER A 24 3.67 16.03 2.26
CA SER A 24 3.73 16.54 3.64
C SER A 24 4.08 18.03 3.78
N GLU A 25 4.37 18.73 2.68
CA GLU A 25 4.57 20.18 2.70
C GLU A 25 3.28 20.93 3.09
N ASP A 26 2.13 20.46 2.61
CA ASP A 26 0.82 21.09 2.83
C ASP A 26 -0.22 20.16 3.48
N GLN A 27 0.11 18.87 3.66
CA GLN A 27 -0.81 17.84 4.13
C GLN A 27 -0.35 17.17 5.41
N ILE A 28 -1.29 16.87 6.30
CA ILE A 28 -1.04 16.10 7.52
C ILE A 28 -1.00 14.62 7.18
N ILE A 29 0.21 14.05 7.17
CA ILE A 29 0.44 12.63 6.97
C ILE A 29 0.52 11.92 8.31
N MET A 30 -0.32 10.90 8.49
CA MET A 30 -0.27 10.02 9.66
C MET A 30 0.10 8.60 9.28
N THR A 31 1.02 8.00 10.01
CA THR A 31 1.41 6.59 9.81
C THR A 31 0.99 5.71 10.98
N ILE A 32 0.65 4.46 10.69
CA ILE A 32 0.29 3.44 11.67
C ILE A 32 1.03 2.16 11.28
N GLU A 33 1.98 1.72 12.11
CA GLU A 33 2.99 0.72 11.74
C GLU A 33 3.37 -0.23 12.88
N ASP A 34 3.97 -1.38 12.53
CA ASP A 34 4.40 -2.44 13.46
C ASP A 34 5.71 -3.12 13.02
N PRO A 35 6.89 -2.65 13.48
CA PRO A 35 7.16 -1.35 14.09
C PRO A 35 7.33 -0.25 13.02
N ILE A 36 7.63 0.98 13.45
CA ILE A 36 8.02 2.06 12.52
C ILE A 36 9.35 1.70 11.85
N GLU A 37 9.35 1.57 10.52
CA GLU A 37 10.54 1.18 9.74
C GLU A 37 11.44 2.38 9.39
N ILE A 38 10.82 3.53 9.08
CA ILE A 38 11.50 4.75 8.63
C ILE A 38 11.01 5.90 9.49
N SER A 39 11.91 6.62 10.16
CA SER A 39 11.55 7.82 10.92
C SER A 39 11.40 9.02 9.98
N SER A 40 10.33 9.79 10.15
CA SER A 40 10.05 11.01 9.39
C SER A 40 9.53 12.10 10.33
N GLU A 41 10.29 13.19 10.48
CA GLU A 41 9.89 14.32 11.33
C GLU A 41 8.65 15.06 10.78
N SER A 42 8.37 14.91 9.49
CA SER A 42 7.22 15.52 8.83
C SER A 42 5.92 14.73 9.02
N PHE A 43 5.97 13.52 9.57
CA PHE A 43 4.81 12.65 9.72
C PHE A 43 4.43 12.49 11.20
N LEU A 44 3.13 12.34 11.48
CA LEU A 44 2.67 11.87 12.78
C LEU A 44 2.68 10.33 12.77
N GLN A 45 3.70 9.73 13.38
CA GLN A 45 3.92 8.28 13.32
C GLN A 45 3.42 7.58 14.58
N LEU A 46 2.49 6.64 14.42
CA LEU A 46 1.93 5.84 15.49
C LEU A 46 2.39 4.39 15.34
N GLN A 47 2.93 3.84 16.43
CA GLN A 47 3.32 2.43 16.47
C GLN A 47 2.28 1.59 17.20
N ILE A 48 2.04 0.39 16.68
CA ILE A 48 1.20 -0.61 17.32
C ILE A 48 1.76 -0.99 18.69
N ASN A 49 0.87 -1.10 19.67
CA ASN A 49 1.17 -1.60 21.00
C ASN A 49 0.02 -2.47 21.49
N GLU A 50 0.08 -3.75 21.16
CA GLU A 50 -0.93 -4.75 21.54
C GLU A 50 -1.10 -4.87 23.06
N ALA A 51 -0.03 -4.70 23.85
CA ALA A 51 -0.10 -4.75 25.32
C ALA A 51 -0.93 -3.60 25.91
N ALA A 52 -0.98 -2.46 25.22
CA ALA A 52 -1.83 -1.32 25.57
C ALA A 52 -3.18 -1.32 24.82
N GLY A 53 -3.47 -2.36 24.02
CA GLY A 53 -4.68 -2.44 23.19
C GLY A 53 -4.67 -1.52 21.96
N LEU A 54 -3.52 -0.94 21.61
CA LEU A 54 -3.35 -0.04 20.46
C LEU A 54 -3.02 -0.83 19.20
N ASN A 55 -4.01 -1.52 18.65
CA ASN A 55 -3.92 -2.20 17.35
C ASN A 55 -4.26 -1.26 16.18
N TYR A 56 -4.15 -1.76 14.95
CA TYR A 56 -4.35 -0.95 13.73
C TYR A 56 -5.73 -0.29 13.69
N ALA A 57 -6.79 -1.05 14.00
CA ALA A 57 -8.15 -0.53 13.95
C ALA A 57 -8.37 0.59 14.98
N GLU A 58 -7.82 0.45 16.18
CA GLU A 58 -7.93 1.48 17.22
C GLU A 58 -7.09 2.72 16.88
N LEU A 59 -5.86 2.55 16.39
CA LEU A 59 -5.02 3.67 15.98
C LEU A 59 -5.58 4.42 14.77
N ILE A 60 -6.22 3.74 13.81
CA ILE A 60 -6.91 4.40 12.69
C ILE A 60 -8.05 5.27 13.22
N LYS A 61 -8.87 4.76 14.14
CA LYS A 61 -9.96 5.54 14.76
C LYS A 61 -9.46 6.76 15.54
N VAL A 62 -8.36 6.60 16.28
CA VAL A 62 -7.70 7.73 16.97
C VAL A 62 -7.22 8.74 15.94
N GLY A 63 -6.53 8.26 14.90
CA GLY A 63 -5.99 9.07 13.84
C GLY A 63 -7.03 9.94 13.13
N LEU A 64 -8.23 9.41 12.87
CA LEU A 64 -9.33 10.17 12.25
C LEU A 64 -9.69 11.45 13.03
N ARG A 65 -9.43 11.50 14.35
CA ARG A 65 -9.68 12.70 15.18
C ARG A 65 -8.61 13.77 15.04
N HIS A 66 -7.43 13.41 14.52
CA HIS A 66 -6.34 14.34 14.24
C HIS A 66 -6.48 15.04 12.88
N ARG A 67 -7.58 14.78 12.16
CA ARG A 67 -7.86 15.35 10.83
C ARG A 67 -6.68 15.18 9.84
N PRO A 68 -6.12 13.97 9.68
CA PRO A 68 -5.07 13.73 8.69
C PRO A 68 -5.66 13.90 7.29
N ASP A 69 -4.83 14.32 6.34
CA ASP A 69 -5.18 14.32 4.92
C ASP A 69 -4.89 12.95 4.29
N ALA A 70 -3.86 12.27 4.79
CA ALA A 70 -3.49 10.94 4.34
C ALA A 70 -3.08 10.00 5.49
N PHE A 71 -3.43 8.73 5.34
CA PHE A 71 -2.96 7.63 6.17
C PHE A 71 -1.96 6.77 5.41
N ILE A 72 -0.87 6.43 6.09
CA ILE A 72 -0.01 5.30 5.75
C ILE A 72 -0.31 4.18 6.75
N ILE A 73 -0.93 3.11 6.27
CA ILE A 73 -1.17 1.90 7.06
C ILE A 73 -0.12 0.88 6.64
N GLY A 74 0.81 0.54 7.55
CA GLY A 74 2.00 -0.27 7.24
C GLY A 74 1.68 -1.47 6.35
N GLU A 75 0.77 -2.34 6.79
CA GLU A 75 0.24 -3.40 5.93
C GLU A 75 -1.12 -3.93 6.36
N ILE A 76 -1.86 -4.48 5.40
CA ILE A 76 -3.11 -5.18 5.66
C ILE A 76 -2.83 -6.69 5.72
N ARG A 77 -2.74 -7.23 6.95
CA ARG A 77 -2.54 -8.67 7.21
C ARG A 77 -3.82 -9.43 7.48
N ASP A 78 -4.81 -8.77 8.09
CA ASP A 78 -6.02 -9.38 8.64
C ASP A 78 -7.29 -8.59 8.29
N SER A 79 -8.45 -9.20 8.59
CA SER A 79 -9.78 -8.65 8.30
C SER A 79 -10.08 -7.34 9.05
N LYS A 80 -9.60 -7.18 10.28
CA LYS A 80 -9.88 -5.97 11.08
C LYS A 80 -9.15 -4.78 10.47
N THR A 81 -7.87 -4.97 10.16
CA THR A 81 -7.02 -3.96 9.51
C THR A 81 -7.55 -3.60 8.12
N ALA A 82 -7.98 -4.61 7.34
CA ALA A 82 -8.60 -4.39 6.03
C ALA A 82 -9.88 -3.54 6.13
N ASN A 83 -10.78 -3.88 7.07
CA ASN A 83 -12.01 -3.12 7.28
C ASN A 83 -11.72 -1.68 7.69
N ALA A 84 -10.77 -1.47 8.61
CA ALA A 84 -10.41 -0.13 9.05
C ALA A 84 -9.81 0.73 7.93
N ALA A 85 -8.93 0.16 7.09
CA ALA A 85 -8.36 0.84 5.93
C ALA A 85 -9.42 1.22 4.88
N ILE A 86 -10.36 0.32 4.60
CA ILE A 86 -11.49 0.56 3.69
C ILE A 86 -12.38 1.70 4.23
N GLN A 87 -12.74 1.68 5.51
CA GLN A 87 -13.56 2.74 6.10
C GLN A 87 -12.85 4.10 6.11
N ALA A 88 -11.55 4.12 6.39
CA ALA A 88 -10.75 5.35 6.28
C ALA A 88 -10.80 5.91 4.84
N ALA A 89 -10.64 5.07 3.82
CA ALA A 89 -10.73 5.47 2.43
C ALA A 89 -12.12 5.96 2.01
N LEU A 90 -13.19 5.27 2.43
CA LEU A 90 -14.58 5.64 2.11
C LEU A 90 -15.00 6.94 2.80
N SER A 91 -14.37 7.31 3.92
CA SER A 91 -14.58 8.61 4.58
C SER A 91 -13.85 9.78 3.91
N GLY A 92 -13.20 9.54 2.76
CA GLY A 92 -12.58 10.59 1.94
C GLY A 92 -11.07 10.79 2.17
N HIS A 93 -10.44 9.98 3.02
CA HIS A 93 -9.00 10.08 3.27
C HIS A 93 -8.19 9.37 2.20
N LEU A 94 -7.04 9.93 1.82
CA LEU A 94 -6.06 9.20 1.04
C LEU A 94 -5.45 8.11 1.93
N VAL A 95 -5.61 6.84 1.54
CA VAL A 95 -5.01 5.71 2.25
C VAL A 95 -3.96 5.06 1.35
N LEU A 96 -2.71 5.07 1.80
CA LEU A 96 -1.58 4.33 1.24
C LEU A 96 -1.28 3.14 2.14
N THR A 97 -1.19 1.95 1.57
CA THR A 97 -0.93 0.74 2.36
C THR A 97 -0.25 -0.34 1.54
N THR A 98 0.20 -1.40 2.20
CA THR A 98 0.78 -2.55 1.54
C THR A 98 -0.03 -3.82 1.72
N ILE A 99 -0.03 -4.66 0.68
CA ILE A 99 -0.55 -6.03 0.73
C ILE A 99 0.44 -6.96 0.04
N HIS A 100 0.79 -8.06 0.71
CA HIS A 100 1.55 -9.13 0.08
C HIS A 100 0.68 -9.91 -0.93
N ALA A 101 0.88 -9.63 -2.21
CA ALA A 101 0.26 -10.34 -3.33
C ALA A 101 1.28 -10.64 -4.44
N GLN A 102 1.03 -11.72 -5.19
CA GLN A 102 1.89 -12.15 -6.30
C GLN A 102 1.56 -11.45 -7.63
N SER A 103 0.47 -10.69 -7.68
CA SER A 103 0.05 -9.84 -8.78
C SER A 103 -0.86 -8.72 -8.23
N PRO A 104 -1.11 -7.64 -8.96
CA PRO A 104 -2.07 -6.62 -8.54
C PRO A 104 -3.51 -7.13 -8.53
N SER A 105 -3.93 -7.97 -9.49
CA SER A 105 -5.24 -8.63 -9.41
C SER A 105 -5.35 -9.51 -8.16
N GLY A 106 -4.22 -10.05 -7.69
CA GLY A 106 -4.10 -10.76 -6.42
C GLY A 106 -4.41 -9.91 -5.19
N VAL A 107 -4.27 -8.58 -5.26
CA VAL A 107 -4.67 -7.67 -4.16
C VAL A 107 -6.17 -7.70 -3.95
N ILE A 108 -6.96 -7.61 -5.02
CA ILE A 108 -8.43 -7.69 -4.96
C ILE A 108 -8.85 -9.03 -4.37
N LYS A 109 -8.25 -10.14 -4.84
CA LYS A 109 -8.49 -11.47 -4.27
C LYS A 109 -8.13 -11.55 -2.79
N ARG A 110 -7.03 -10.92 -2.38
CA ARG A 110 -6.61 -10.90 -0.97
C ARG A 110 -7.59 -10.13 -0.10
N LEU A 111 -8.06 -8.96 -0.54
CA LEU A 111 -9.08 -8.18 0.17
C LEU A 111 -10.39 -8.98 0.33
N LYS A 112 -10.85 -9.66 -0.73
CA LYS A 112 -11.98 -10.59 -0.69
C LYS A 112 -11.78 -11.71 0.34
N ASN A 113 -10.60 -12.34 0.35
CA ASN A 113 -10.27 -13.39 1.31
C ASN A 113 -10.22 -12.89 2.77
N LEU A 114 -9.95 -11.59 2.97
CA LEU A 114 -10.01 -10.94 4.28
C LEU A 114 -11.45 -10.52 4.65
N GLY A 115 -12.45 -10.87 3.85
CA GLY A 115 -13.86 -10.62 4.13
C GLY A 115 -14.35 -9.22 3.75
N ILE A 116 -13.66 -8.53 2.84
CA ILE A 116 -14.15 -7.26 2.29
C ILE A 116 -15.04 -7.57 1.08
N ASP A 117 -16.28 -7.08 1.11
CA ASP A 117 -17.22 -7.22 0.00
C ASP A 117 -16.78 -6.42 -1.22
N ASN A 118 -17.10 -6.93 -2.42
CA ASN A 118 -16.70 -6.31 -3.68
C ASN A 118 -17.15 -4.86 -3.80
N GLU A 119 -18.37 -4.56 -3.35
CA GLU A 119 -18.91 -3.21 -3.39
C GLU A 119 -18.02 -2.21 -2.65
N TYR A 120 -17.49 -2.58 -1.48
CA TYR A 120 -16.57 -1.73 -0.74
C TYR A 120 -15.19 -1.65 -1.40
N ILE A 121 -14.70 -2.74 -1.99
CA ILE A 121 -13.44 -2.72 -2.75
C ILE A 121 -13.57 -1.76 -3.93
N ASP A 122 -14.65 -1.86 -4.69
CA ASP A 122 -14.88 -1.06 -5.90
C ASP A 122 -15.01 0.43 -5.60
N GLN A 123 -15.58 0.79 -4.46
CA GLN A 123 -15.70 2.18 -4.00
C GLN A 123 -14.42 2.72 -3.37
N ALA A 124 -13.69 1.90 -2.60
CA ALA A 124 -12.55 2.36 -1.81
C ALA A 124 -11.20 2.25 -2.53
N LEU A 125 -11.00 1.23 -3.37
CA LEU A 125 -9.72 0.96 -4.04
C LEU A 125 -9.62 1.81 -5.31
N THR A 126 -8.68 2.74 -5.33
CA THR A 126 -8.39 3.61 -6.47
C THR A 126 -7.44 2.92 -7.45
N GLY A 127 -6.42 2.24 -6.93
CA GLY A 127 -5.45 1.56 -7.76
C GLY A 127 -4.50 0.67 -6.96
N VAL A 128 -3.77 -0.17 -7.68
CA VAL A 128 -2.74 -1.05 -7.14
C VAL A 128 -1.42 -0.78 -7.84
N ALA A 129 -0.38 -0.55 -7.06
CA ALA A 129 0.99 -0.45 -7.53
C ALA A 129 1.74 -1.75 -7.20
N TYR A 130 2.36 -2.37 -8.19
CA TYR A 130 3.14 -3.59 -8.02
C TYR A 130 4.63 -3.30 -8.16
N GLN A 131 5.41 -3.72 -7.16
CA GLN A 131 6.82 -3.38 -7.04
C GLN A 131 7.72 -4.61 -6.95
N ARG A 132 8.89 -4.51 -7.59
CA ARG A 132 10.03 -5.41 -7.46
C ARG A 132 11.31 -4.59 -7.34
N LEU A 133 12.27 -5.10 -6.56
CA LEU A 133 13.67 -4.68 -6.72
C LEU A 133 14.33 -5.65 -7.70
N VAL A 134 15.04 -5.10 -8.67
CA VAL A 134 15.78 -5.84 -9.69
C VAL A 134 17.22 -5.36 -9.70
N THR A 135 18.13 -6.31 -9.92
CA THR A 135 19.54 -6.00 -10.17
C THR A 135 19.70 -5.64 -11.65
N THR A 136 20.30 -4.50 -11.93
CA THR A 136 20.64 -4.05 -13.29
C THR A 136 21.91 -4.74 -13.79
N LYS A 137 22.28 -4.53 -15.06
CA LYS A 137 23.53 -5.07 -15.63
C LYS A 137 24.80 -4.52 -14.96
N ASN A 138 24.70 -3.34 -14.34
CA ASN A 138 25.83 -2.69 -13.66
C ASN A 138 25.88 -3.04 -12.16
N ASP A 139 25.17 -4.10 -11.73
CA ASP A 139 25.03 -4.54 -10.34
C ASP A 139 24.32 -3.55 -9.39
N ASP A 140 23.75 -2.45 -9.92
CA ASP A 140 22.91 -1.54 -9.15
C ASP A 140 21.51 -2.14 -8.88
N GLN A 141 20.90 -1.75 -7.76
CA GLN A 141 19.51 -2.09 -7.44
C GLN A 141 18.56 -1.00 -7.92
N GLN A 142 17.55 -1.38 -8.69
CA GLN A 142 16.47 -0.47 -9.09
C GLN A 142 15.09 -1.01 -8.73
N ALA A 143 14.18 -0.08 -8.39
CA ALA A 143 12.78 -0.40 -8.15
C ALA A 143 12.00 -0.34 -9.45
N LEU A 144 11.46 -1.47 -9.88
CA LEU A 144 10.49 -1.55 -10.96
C LEU A 144 9.09 -1.44 -10.36
N LEU A 145 8.38 -0.36 -10.70
CA LEU A 145 7.03 -0.06 -10.24
C LEU A 145 6.07 0.02 -11.43
N VAL A 146 4.94 -0.66 -11.34
CA VAL A 146 3.83 -0.46 -12.29
C VAL A 146 2.53 -0.30 -11.53
N SER A 147 1.75 0.71 -11.90
CA SER A 147 0.45 1.01 -11.30
C SER A 147 -0.69 0.69 -12.25
N HIS A 148 -1.80 0.24 -11.67
CA HIS A 148 -3.05 -0.03 -12.37
C HIS A 148 -4.23 0.62 -11.65
N PRO A 149 -5.11 1.31 -12.37
CA PRO A 149 -6.42 1.66 -11.87
C PRO A 149 -7.18 0.41 -11.42
N ALA A 150 -7.90 0.49 -10.31
CA ALA A 150 -8.66 -0.64 -9.79
C ALA A 150 -9.74 -1.13 -10.77
N SER A 151 -10.31 -0.20 -11.55
CA SER A 151 -11.32 -0.48 -12.58
C SER A 151 -10.83 -1.44 -13.68
N GLU A 152 -9.54 -1.46 -13.99
CA GLU A 152 -8.95 -2.36 -14.99
C GLU A 152 -8.70 -3.76 -14.43
N LEU A 153 -8.41 -3.87 -13.13
CA LEU A 153 -8.06 -5.14 -12.49
C LEU A 153 -9.27 -6.05 -12.22
N ASN A 154 -10.47 -5.48 -12.15
CA ASN A 154 -11.72 -6.22 -11.90
C ASN A 154 -12.29 -6.94 -13.13
N GLN A 155 -11.78 -6.67 -14.33
CA GLN A 155 -12.38 -7.15 -15.58
C GLN A 155 -11.87 -8.52 -16.06
N GLY A 156 -11.05 -9.22 -15.25
CA GLY A 156 -10.62 -10.60 -15.54
C GLY A 156 -9.60 -10.76 -16.68
N GLU A 157 -9.41 -9.76 -17.53
CA GLU A 157 -8.47 -9.77 -18.67
C GLU A 157 -7.22 -8.93 -18.42
N TYR A 158 -6.71 -8.91 -17.18
CA TYR A 158 -5.43 -8.24 -16.95
C TYR A 158 -4.27 -9.13 -17.42
N ASP A 159 -3.71 -8.83 -18.60
CA ASP A 159 -2.51 -9.50 -19.13
C ASP A 159 -1.22 -8.93 -18.49
N TRP A 160 -0.72 -9.61 -17.44
CA TRP A 160 0.57 -9.31 -16.80
C TRP A 160 1.75 -10.00 -17.50
N SER A 161 1.54 -10.81 -18.54
CA SER A 161 2.61 -11.66 -19.11
C SER A 161 3.80 -10.85 -19.60
N ARG A 162 3.55 -9.67 -20.19
CA ARG A 162 4.59 -8.74 -20.64
C ARG A 162 5.52 -8.29 -19.50
N TRP A 163 4.97 -8.06 -18.31
CA TRP A 163 5.77 -7.64 -17.16
C TRP A 163 6.52 -8.81 -16.51
N GLN A 164 5.96 -10.03 -16.56
CA GLN A 164 6.71 -11.24 -16.24
C GLN A 164 7.91 -11.45 -17.17
N LEU A 165 7.79 -11.09 -18.45
CA LEU A 165 8.91 -11.13 -19.39
C LEU A 165 10.00 -10.11 -19.04
N TYR A 166 9.62 -8.87 -18.70
CA TYR A 166 10.59 -7.86 -18.24
C TYR A 166 11.37 -8.31 -17.00
N LEU A 167 10.73 -9.00 -16.05
CA LEU A 167 11.41 -9.55 -14.88
C LEU A 167 12.38 -10.70 -15.22
N LYS A 168 12.10 -11.49 -16.26
CA LYS A 168 12.96 -12.61 -16.68
C LYS A 168 14.12 -12.18 -17.57
N GLY A 169 13.96 -11.07 -18.32
CA GLY A 169 14.94 -10.60 -19.31
C GLY A 169 16.07 -9.73 -18.75
N GLY A 170 15.95 -9.25 -17.51
CA GLY A 170 16.78 -8.13 -17.04
C GLY A 170 16.32 -6.82 -17.68
N VAL A 171 16.50 -5.70 -16.97
CA VAL A 171 16.21 -4.37 -17.51
C VAL A 171 17.35 -4.00 -18.46
N ASP A 172 17.08 -3.95 -19.76
CA ASP A 172 17.97 -3.28 -20.71
C ASP A 172 17.85 -1.78 -20.44
N ASP A 173 18.91 -1.18 -19.90
CA ASP A 173 19.02 0.28 -19.74
C ASP A 173 18.80 0.94 -21.11
N GLY A 174 17.75 1.74 -21.20
CA GLY A 174 17.49 2.67 -22.31
C GLY A 174 18.10 4.03 -22.02
#